data_AF-A0A074ZAF1-F1
#
_entry.id   AF-A0A074ZAF1-F1
#
_cell.length_a   1.000
_cell.length_b   1.000
_cell.length_c   1.000
_cell.angle_alpha   90.00
_cell.angle_beta   90.00
_cell.angle_gamma   90.00
#
_symmetry.space_group_name_H-M   'P 1'
#
loop_
_entity.id
_entity.type
_entity.pdbx_description
1 polymer ?
#
loop_
_entity_poly.entity_id
_entity_poly.type
_entity_poly.pdbx_seq_one_letter_code
_entity_poly.pdbx_strand_id
1 'polypeptide(L)'
;MASSSTTSGCSSMSSNITFGLEYELKLRLTADQLKQEISGNVKVVSNPGEVRLSKVGPQYLKNEYRNFAFLDPNSSAPRTSLVTRADGQASLYRGYSTEALSIMQKRLQVAPGLGSTSIYQGAGKQADFSAARLHLTHDASLNGLSKSAKIATGLCTSEQAETTDFVGTEIVTAPHSSPREACDEVNRISAALRSDGLNYIIDDECAMHIHVGKQDGTPFSVRTLQNLAYLTLIYEHELARMTVPRKRGTDFETLSNRVDFATECPSPTEHHAYLCNQAGNISEGSLEVIWNYQSLSEIRKALFDGVDSAAVPIEAFVKLLGTKGRMVNFSYCSRDVTKNEPAATVEFRQHQGTLEGDDVLHWARHCTALVALAERYAIKNTRCYITNWDDTIDIEQLWREMVLPESTKQFYRNRIQEYDVRWPDVHQTPLCEPDMVFDDDFSFSDEEFEDSEPSMTETEVQEKC
;
A
#
# COMPACT_ATOMS: atom_id res chain seq x y z
N MET A 1 2.95 50.10 39.82
CA MET A 1 2.56 48.67 39.86
C MET A 1 2.05 48.30 38.47
N ALA A 2 2.92 47.74 37.64
CA ALA A 2 2.56 47.23 36.31
C ALA A 2 2.88 45.75 36.32
N SER A 3 1.83 44.92 36.28
CA SER A 3 1.93 43.46 36.25
C SER A 3 2.30 43.00 34.84
N SER A 4 3.54 42.58 34.66
CA SER A 4 3.97 41.88 33.45
C SER A 4 3.39 40.47 33.45
N SER A 5 2.39 40.22 32.62
CA SER A 5 1.91 38.88 32.30
C SER A 5 2.94 38.17 31.43
N THR A 6 3.74 37.29 32.03
CA THR A 6 4.60 36.35 31.32
C THR A 6 3.73 35.30 30.65
N THR A 7 3.55 35.45 29.34
CA THR A 7 3.09 34.36 28.46
C THR A 7 4.13 33.24 28.49
N SER A 8 3.83 32.21 29.27
CA SER A 8 4.52 30.93 29.27
C SER A 8 4.47 30.34 27.86
N GLY A 9 5.57 30.47 27.13
CA GLY A 9 5.77 29.80 25.86
C GLY A 9 5.77 28.29 26.11
N CYS A 10 4.74 27.61 25.62
CA CYS A 10 4.73 26.17 25.47
C CYS A 10 5.85 25.82 24.48
N SER A 11 7.04 25.58 25.01
CA SER A 11 8.15 24.94 24.30
C SER A 11 7.59 23.70 23.59
N SER A 12 7.43 23.80 22.27
CA SER A 12 7.10 22.63 21.46
C SER A 12 8.29 21.70 21.62
N MET A 13 8.11 20.62 22.38
CA MET A 13 8.96 19.44 22.22
C MET A 13 8.76 18.98 20.79
N SER A 14 9.57 19.52 19.88
CA SER A 14 9.67 19.06 18.51
C SER A 14 10.17 17.64 18.61
N SER A 15 9.26 16.69 18.52
CA SER A 15 9.59 15.29 18.29
C SER A 15 10.55 15.24 17.10
N ASN A 16 11.76 14.69 17.28
CA ASN A 16 12.76 14.51 16.23
C ASN A 16 12.32 13.39 15.27
N ILE A 17 11.18 13.59 14.61
CA ILE A 17 10.59 12.67 13.65
C ILE A 17 11.20 12.96 12.28
N THR A 18 11.65 11.91 11.62
CA THR A 18 12.05 11.94 10.22
C THR A 18 11.22 10.93 9.44
N PHE A 19 11.22 11.03 8.12
CA PHE A 19 10.52 10.08 7.28
C PHE A 19 11.20 9.85 5.94
N GLY A 20 11.20 8.61 5.45
CA GLY A 20 11.63 8.25 4.10
C GLY A 20 10.43 7.96 3.21
N LEU A 21 10.63 8.07 1.89
CA LEU A 21 9.60 7.84 0.89
C LEU A 21 10.00 6.66 0.00
N GLU A 22 9.04 5.81 -0.35
CA GLU A 22 9.20 4.81 -1.40
C GLU A 22 8.13 5.06 -2.47
N TYR A 23 8.56 5.31 -3.72
CA TYR A 23 7.68 5.52 -4.86
C TYR A 23 7.76 4.34 -5.80
N GLU A 24 6.63 3.69 -6.05
CA GLU A 24 6.53 2.64 -7.05
C GLU A 24 6.10 3.24 -8.39
N LEU A 25 6.74 2.80 -9.49
CA LEU A 25 6.40 3.20 -10.84
C LEU A 25 6.77 2.13 -11.86
N LYS A 26 6.06 2.11 -12.98
CA LYS A 26 6.36 1.23 -14.13
C LYS A 26 7.15 2.00 -15.18
N LEU A 27 8.41 1.62 -15.36
CA LEU A 27 9.28 2.23 -16.34
C LEU A 27 9.04 1.62 -17.73
N ARG A 28 8.72 2.46 -18.72
CA ARG A 28 8.62 2.04 -20.13
C ARG A 28 10.03 1.91 -20.72
N LEU A 29 10.31 0.76 -21.30
CA LEU A 29 11.59 0.46 -21.94
C LEU A 29 11.40 0.09 -23.40
N THR A 30 12.30 0.58 -24.24
CA THR A 30 12.42 0.20 -25.66
C THR A 30 13.72 -0.55 -25.90
N ALA A 31 13.77 -1.31 -26.99
CA ALA A 31 15.00 -2.02 -27.39
C ALA A 31 16.18 -1.05 -27.54
N ASP A 32 15.95 0.15 -28.07
CA ASP A 32 17.02 1.11 -28.35
C ASP A 32 17.58 1.74 -27.07
N GLN A 33 16.73 2.03 -26.09
CA GLN A 33 17.19 2.45 -24.76
C GLN A 33 18.05 1.37 -24.10
N LEU A 34 17.63 0.11 -24.19
CA LEU A 34 18.40 -1.02 -23.65
C LEU A 34 19.73 -1.22 -24.39
N LYS A 35 19.76 -1.07 -25.72
CA LYS A 35 20.99 -1.14 -26.52
C LYS A 35 22.00 -0.06 -26.15
N GLN A 36 21.52 1.15 -25.83
CA GLN A 36 22.37 2.25 -25.37
C GLN A 36 22.94 2.00 -23.97
N GLU A 37 22.24 1.21 -23.15
CA GLU A 37 22.67 0.91 -21.79
C GLU A 37 23.71 -0.22 -21.72
N ILE A 38 23.60 -1.22 -22.59
CA ILE A 38 24.51 -2.36 -22.60
C ILE A 38 25.85 -2.02 -23.25
N SER A 39 26.93 -2.55 -22.67
CA SER A 39 28.28 -2.47 -23.22
C SER A 39 28.79 -3.83 -23.69
N GLY A 40 29.69 -3.85 -24.68
CA GLY A 40 30.40 -5.06 -25.11
C GLY A 40 29.60 -5.91 -26.11
N ASN A 41 29.80 -7.24 -26.04
CA ASN A 41 29.23 -8.20 -27.01
C ASN A 41 27.80 -8.66 -26.68
N VAL A 42 27.16 -8.04 -25.69
CA VAL A 42 25.78 -8.36 -25.31
C VAL A 42 24.84 -7.84 -26.40
N LYS A 43 23.90 -8.66 -26.86
CA LYS A 43 22.90 -8.27 -27.86
C LYS A 43 21.51 -8.23 -27.24
N VAL A 44 20.78 -7.14 -27.46
CA VAL A 44 19.33 -7.09 -27.19
C VAL A 44 18.62 -7.92 -28.26
N VAL A 45 17.89 -8.93 -27.82
CA VAL A 45 17.05 -9.77 -28.68
C VAL A 45 15.61 -9.38 -28.45
N SER A 46 14.93 -8.93 -29.51
CA SER A 46 13.48 -8.78 -29.55
C SER A 46 12.87 -10.12 -29.91
N ASN A 47 11.82 -10.53 -29.18
CA ASN A 47 11.23 -11.87 -29.29
C ASN A 47 12.26 -13.00 -29.05
N PRO A 48 12.67 -13.23 -27.79
CA PRO A 48 13.61 -14.30 -27.45
C PRO A 48 13.05 -15.73 -27.64
N GLY A 49 11.86 -15.87 -28.24
CA GLY A 49 11.14 -17.12 -28.41
C GLY A 49 10.42 -17.55 -27.14
N GLU A 50 10.14 -18.85 -27.05
CA GLU A 50 9.49 -19.47 -25.89
C GLU A 50 10.48 -19.66 -24.74
N VAL A 51 10.96 -18.56 -24.17
CA VAL A 51 11.76 -18.59 -22.94
C VAL A 51 10.94 -18.10 -21.75
N ARG A 52 11.31 -18.56 -20.56
CA ARG A 52 10.77 -18.11 -19.27
C ARG A 52 11.92 -17.92 -18.29
N LEU A 53 11.69 -17.13 -17.26
CA LEU A 53 12.66 -17.01 -16.17
C LEU A 53 12.79 -18.33 -15.42
N SER A 54 14.03 -18.82 -15.27
CA SER A 54 14.33 -20.00 -14.46
C SER A 54 14.61 -19.53 -13.04
N LYS A 55 13.76 -19.95 -12.08
CA LYS A 55 13.97 -19.83 -10.63
C LYS A 55 15.00 -18.77 -10.22
N VAL A 56 14.66 -17.49 -10.37
CA VAL A 56 15.26 -16.46 -9.52
C VAL A 56 14.48 -16.54 -8.20
N GLY A 57 15.13 -16.31 -7.06
CA GLY A 57 14.51 -16.44 -5.74
C GLY A 57 13.13 -15.76 -5.63
N PRO A 58 12.37 -16.00 -4.55
CA PRO A 58 10.92 -15.73 -4.44
C PRO A 58 10.44 -14.29 -4.74
N GLN A 59 11.34 -13.36 -5.05
CA GLN A 59 11.12 -11.93 -5.12
C GLN A 59 11.59 -11.26 -6.42
N TYR A 60 11.93 -11.99 -7.49
CA TYR A 60 12.23 -11.32 -8.77
C TYR A 60 11.57 -12.06 -9.94
N LEU A 61 10.43 -11.50 -10.35
CA LEU A 61 9.75 -11.76 -11.63
C LEU A 61 9.16 -13.17 -11.78
N LYS A 62 8.00 -13.40 -11.16
CA LYS A 62 7.03 -14.42 -11.62
C LYS A 62 6.32 -14.03 -12.93
N ASN A 63 6.72 -12.93 -13.54
CA ASN A 63 5.98 -12.30 -14.64
C ASN A 63 6.37 -12.84 -16.01
N GLU A 64 5.36 -13.11 -16.84
CA GLU A 64 5.48 -13.61 -18.22
C GLU A 64 5.89 -12.53 -19.24
N TYR A 65 6.44 -11.40 -18.82
CA TYR A 65 6.71 -10.27 -19.73
C TYR A 65 8.19 -10.05 -19.89
N ARG A 66 8.71 -10.45 -21.05
CA ARG A 66 9.98 -10.00 -21.60
C ARG A 66 9.88 -9.92 -23.11
N ASN A 67 9.53 -8.73 -23.60
CA ASN A 67 9.67 -8.41 -25.04
C ASN A 67 11.14 -8.44 -25.46
N PHE A 68 12.06 -8.25 -24.51
CA PHE A 68 13.49 -8.31 -24.74
C PHE A 68 14.21 -9.28 -23.81
N ALA A 69 15.25 -9.91 -24.35
CA ALA A 69 16.27 -10.59 -23.56
C ALA A 69 17.66 -10.15 -24.03
N PHE A 70 18.68 -10.51 -23.27
CA PHE A 70 20.07 -10.28 -23.62
C PHE A 70 20.73 -11.61 -23.96
N LEU A 71 21.31 -11.69 -25.16
CA LEU A 71 22.24 -12.76 -25.52
C LEU A 71 23.63 -12.36 -25.00
N ASP A 72 24.14 -13.11 -24.03
CA ASP A 72 25.44 -12.86 -23.41
C ASP A 72 26.33 -14.10 -23.55
N PRO A 73 27.17 -14.17 -24.61
CA PRO A 73 27.96 -15.36 -24.91
C PRO A 73 29.08 -15.64 -23.89
N ASN A 74 29.37 -14.68 -23.01
CA ASN A 74 30.49 -14.75 -22.07
C ASN A 74 30.05 -14.94 -20.61
N SER A 75 28.74 -15.00 -20.35
CA SER A 75 28.23 -15.08 -18.98
C SER A 75 28.42 -16.48 -18.39
N SER A 76 29.34 -16.64 -17.44
CA SER A 76 29.35 -17.80 -16.55
C SER A 76 28.15 -17.71 -15.61
N ALA A 77 27.03 -18.33 -16.02
CA ALA A 77 25.74 -18.41 -15.32
C ALA A 77 25.19 -17.06 -14.80
N PRO A 78 24.33 -16.36 -15.55
CA PRO A 78 23.77 -15.09 -15.09
C PRO A 78 22.86 -15.29 -13.87
N ARG A 79 22.86 -14.30 -12.96
CA ARG A 79 21.92 -14.23 -11.80
C ARG A 79 20.44 -14.27 -12.22
N THR A 80 20.13 -14.04 -13.50
CA THR A 80 18.79 -14.05 -14.11
C THR A 80 18.74 -14.91 -15.38
N SER A 81 19.17 -16.17 -15.29
CA SER A 81 19.06 -17.13 -16.41
C SER A 81 17.62 -17.34 -16.86
N LEU A 82 17.41 -17.33 -18.17
CA LEU A 82 16.18 -17.81 -18.79
C LEU A 82 16.31 -19.33 -19.05
N VAL A 83 15.19 -20.04 -19.07
CA VAL A 83 15.10 -21.42 -19.55
C VAL A 83 14.09 -21.51 -20.67
N THR A 84 14.25 -22.49 -21.56
CA THR A 84 13.23 -22.79 -22.57
C THR A 84 11.93 -23.22 -21.89
N ARG A 85 10.78 -22.80 -22.42
CA ARG A 85 9.47 -23.23 -21.92
C ARG A 85 9.23 -24.72 -22.18
N ALA A 86 9.68 -25.21 -23.34
CA ALA A 86 9.46 -26.59 -23.78
C ALA A 86 10.14 -27.64 -22.88
N ASP A 87 11.40 -27.42 -22.50
CA ASP A 87 12.22 -28.43 -21.82
C ASP A 87 12.82 -27.97 -20.48
N GLY A 88 12.66 -26.69 -20.12
CA GLY A 88 13.24 -26.12 -18.91
C GLY A 88 14.77 -26.05 -18.90
N GLN A 89 15.44 -26.25 -20.03
CA GLN A 89 16.90 -26.19 -20.13
C GLN A 89 17.40 -24.76 -20.10
N ALA A 90 18.60 -24.56 -19.54
CA ALA A 90 19.23 -23.25 -19.45
C ALA A 90 19.38 -22.63 -20.84
N SER A 91 18.90 -21.40 -20.97
CA SER A 91 19.00 -20.63 -22.19
C SER A 91 20.29 -19.81 -22.21
N LEU A 92 20.79 -19.52 -23.41
CA LEU A 92 21.89 -18.55 -23.62
C LEU A 92 21.45 -17.10 -23.35
N TYR A 93 20.16 -16.89 -23.11
CA TYR A 93 19.59 -15.59 -22.79
C TYR A 93 19.53 -15.35 -21.27
N ARG A 94 19.76 -14.10 -20.87
CA ARG A 94 19.34 -13.55 -19.57
C ARG A 94 18.33 -12.44 -19.81
N GLY A 95 17.60 -11.99 -18.80
CA GLY A 95 16.92 -10.69 -18.92
C GLY A 95 17.51 -9.63 -18.02
N TYR A 96 16.74 -8.56 -17.83
CA TYR A 96 17.20 -7.37 -17.12
C TYR A 96 17.60 -7.71 -15.68
N SER A 97 18.69 -7.10 -15.23
CA SER A 97 19.16 -7.18 -13.85
C SER A 97 19.26 -5.78 -13.24
N THR A 98 19.92 -4.83 -13.89
CA THR A 98 20.02 -3.42 -13.47
C THR A 98 19.73 -2.45 -14.59
N GLU A 99 19.66 -2.88 -15.85
CA GLU A 99 19.69 -1.97 -17.01
C GLU A 99 18.56 -0.93 -16.97
N ALA A 100 17.34 -1.36 -16.60
CA ALA A 100 16.20 -0.45 -16.39
C ALA A 100 16.50 0.63 -15.34
N LEU A 101 17.09 0.23 -14.22
CA LEU A 101 17.44 1.13 -13.13
C LEU A 101 18.61 2.04 -13.51
N SER A 102 19.58 1.56 -14.29
CA SER A 102 20.69 2.37 -14.80
C SER A 102 20.22 3.47 -15.76
N ILE A 103 19.26 3.16 -16.63
CA ILE A 103 18.63 4.16 -17.50
C ILE A 103 17.98 5.25 -16.65
N MET A 104 17.19 4.86 -15.63
CA MET A 104 16.57 5.80 -14.70
C MET A 104 17.62 6.61 -13.91
N GLN A 105 18.68 5.96 -13.41
CA GLN A 105 19.77 6.55 -12.66
C GLN A 105 20.46 7.66 -13.46
N LYS A 106 20.84 7.39 -14.71
CA LYS A 106 21.50 8.37 -15.58
C LYS A 106 20.65 9.63 -15.76
N ARG A 107 19.32 9.50 -15.85
CA ARG A 107 18.42 10.65 -15.96
C ARG A 107 18.36 11.46 -14.67
N LEU A 108 18.20 10.78 -13.53
CA LEU A 108 18.19 11.44 -12.24
C LEU A 108 19.51 12.18 -11.96
N GLN A 109 20.66 11.59 -12.32
CA GLN A 109 21.97 12.19 -12.05
C GLN A 109 22.27 13.47 -12.83
N VAL A 110 21.59 13.69 -13.95
CA VAL A 110 21.70 14.95 -14.73
C VAL A 110 20.94 16.08 -14.05
N ALA A 111 19.96 15.78 -13.20
CA ALA A 111 19.15 16.78 -12.54
C ALA A 111 19.86 17.43 -11.33
N PRO A 112 19.76 18.77 -11.15
CA PRO A 112 20.39 19.46 -10.04
C PRO A 112 19.98 18.92 -8.68
N GLY A 113 20.98 18.51 -7.87
CA GLY A 113 20.78 17.99 -6.52
C GLY A 113 20.44 16.49 -6.44
N LEU A 114 20.33 15.79 -7.58
CA LEU A 114 20.06 14.35 -7.64
C LEU A 114 21.27 13.54 -8.15
N GLY A 115 22.47 14.15 -8.20
CA GLY A 115 23.70 13.48 -8.67
C GLY A 115 24.14 12.27 -7.84
N SER A 116 23.67 12.14 -6.60
CA SER A 116 23.95 11.00 -5.72
C SER A 116 22.77 10.03 -5.69
N THR A 117 22.79 9.08 -6.61
CA THR A 117 21.82 7.98 -6.72
C THR A 117 22.55 6.64 -6.73
N SER A 118 22.01 5.61 -6.09
CA SER A 118 22.55 4.26 -6.13
C SER A 118 21.52 3.24 -6.60
N ILE A 119 21.98 2.13 -7.18
CA ILE A 119 21.12 1.00 -7.57
C ILE A 119 21.32 -0.10 -6.53
N TYR A 120 20.24 -0.57 -5.93
CA TYR A 120 20.28 -1.65 -4.95
C TYR A 120 19.81 -2.97 -5.57
N GLN A 121 20.58 -4.04 -5.35
CA GLN A 121 20.21 -5.40 -5.73
C GLN A 121 20.29 -6.32 -4.50
N GLY A 122 19.17 -6.89 -4.07
CA GLY A 122 19.13 -7.91 -3.02
C GLY A 122 18.57 -7.44 -1.67
N ALA A 123 18.92 -8.16 -0.60
CA ALA A 123 18.21 -8.13 0.68
C ALA A 123 18.55 -6.96 1.61
N GLY A 124 19.63 -6.20 1.40
CA GLY A 124 19.94 -5.03 2.25
C GLY A 124 19.29 -3.73 1.78
N LYS A 125 18.12 -3.83 1.14
CA LYS A 125 17.21 -2.70 0.92
C LYS A 125 17.06 -1.98 2.26
N GLN A 126 17.25 -0.65 2.29
CA GLN A 126 17.10 0.19 3.50
C GLN A 126 18.18 0.06 4.60
N ALA A 127 19.30 -0.67 4.38
CA ALA A 127 20.32 -0.83 5.43
C ALA A 127 21.23 0.40 5.63
N ASP A 128 21.44 1.19 4.58
CA ASP A 128 22.30 2.37 4.63
C ASP A 128 21.86 3.43 3.60
N PHE A 129 21.39 4.57 4.11
CA PHE A 129 21.02 5.77 3.33
C PHE A 129 22.11 6.85 3.34
N SER A 130 23.28 6.58 3.93
CA SER A 130 24.38 7.54 4.01
C SER A 130 25.13 7.68 2.69
N ALA A 131 25.12 6.63 1.86
CA ALA A 131 25.89 6.57 0.62
C ALA A 131 25.21 7.29 -0.56
N ALA A 132 23.88 7.43 -0.56
CA ALA A 132 23.14 8.06 -1.64
C ALA A 132 21.89 8.77 -1.15
N ARG A 133 21.47 9.82 -1.87
CA ARG A 133 20.24 10.55 -1.57
C ARG A 133 19.00 9.80 -2.09
N LEU A 134 19.17 9.09 -3.21
CA LEU A 134 18.15 8.23 -3.81
C LEU A 134 18.70 6.81 -4.02
N HIS A 135 17.87 5.81 -3.74
CA HIS A 135 18.14 4.42 -4.03
C HIS A 135 17.09 3.89 -5.01
N LEU A 136 17.55 3.23 -6.07
CA LEU A 136 16.71 2.67 -7.12
C LEU A 136 16.67 1.16 -6.97
N THR A 137 15.48 0.58 -6.92
CA THR A 137 15.28 -0.85 -6.76
C THR A 137 14.26 -1.37 -7.78
N HIS A 138 14.27 -2.68 -8.03
CA HIS A 138 13.17 -3.29 -8.77
C HIS A 138 12.03 -3.56 -7.79
N ASP A 139 10.82 -3.21 -8.20
CA ASP A 139 9.63 -3.62 -7.48
C ASP A 139 9.09 -4.90 -8.12
N ALA A 140 9.21 -6.00 -7.40
CA ALA A 140 8.72 -7.30 -7.86
C ALA A 140 7.24 -7.55 -7.57
N SER A 141 6.62 -6.73 -6.72
CA SER A 141 5.16 -6.70 -6.57
C SER A 141 4.48 -5.96 -7.70
N LEU A 142 5.19 -5.09 -8.42
CA LEU A 142 4.71 -4.52 -9.67
C LEU A 142 4.92 -5.48 -10.84
N ASN A 143 3.82 -5.91 -11.42
CA ASN A 143 3.87 -6.74 -12.62
C ASN A 143 4.19 -5.89 -13.84
N GLY A 144 4.98 -6.48 -14.76
CA GLY A 144 5.01 -5.97 -16.12
C GLY A 144 3.61 -6.04 -16.74
N LEU A 145 3.36 -5.24 -17.75
CA LEU A 145 2.07 -5.26 -18.45
C LEU A 145 2.08 -6.35 -19.53
N SER A 146 0.96 -7.08 -19.68
CA SER A 146 0.76 -7.95 -20.85
C SER A 146 0.62 -7.16 -22.13
N LYS A 147 0.86 -7.81 -23.27
CA LYS A 147 0.54 -7.21 -24.57
C LYS A 147 -0.92 -6.71 -24.60
N SER A 148 -1.87 -7.51 -24.14
CA SER A 148 -3.27 -7.11 -24.06
C SER A 148 -3.49 -5.95 -23.11
N ALA A 149 -2.87 -5.94 -21.92
CA ALA A 149 -2.98 -4.85 -20.96
C ALA A 149 -2.36 -3.55 -21.48
N LYS A 150 -1.18 -3.60 -22.11
CA LYS A 150 -0.53 -2.43 -22.76
C LYS A 150 -1.44 -1.76 -23.79
N ILE A 151 -2.18 -2.56 -24.56
CA ILE A 151 -3.11 -2.06 -25.58
C ILE A 151 -4.40 -1.55 -24.94
N ALA A 152 -5.01 -2.33 -24.02
CA ALA A 152 -6.28 -2.00 -23.39
C ALA A 152 -6.20 -0.72 -22.54
N THR A 153 -5.05 -0.45 -21.93
CA THR A 153 -4.77 0.78 -21.18
C THR A 153 -4.40 1.96 -22.06
N GLY A 154 -4.29 1.78 -23.38
CA GLY A 154 -3.90 2.82 -24.33
C GLY A 154 -2.42 3.23 -24.26
N LEU A 155 -1.61 2.52 -23.47
CA LEU A 155 -0.18 2.83 -23.29
C LEU A 155 0.67 2.51 -24.51
N CYS A 156 0.22 1.56 -25.33
CA CYS A 156 0.87 1.15 -26.57
C CYS A 156 -0.17 0.88 -27.67
N THR A 157 0.20 1.19 -28.92
CA THR A 157 -0.45 0.57 -30.08
C THR A 157 -0.13 -0.93 -30.13
N SER A 158 -0.87 -1.70 -30.95
CA SER A 158 -0.58 -3.14 -31.13
C SER A 158 0.85 -3.39 -31.62
N GLU A 159 1.42 -2.50 -32.44
CA GLU A 159 2.80 -2.59 -32.92
C GLU A 159 3.79 -2.25 -31.80
N GLN A 160 3.57 -1.15 -31.08
CA GLN A 160 4.42 -0.75 -29.97
C GLN A 160 4.46 -1.78 -28.84
N ALA A 161 3.35 -2.49 -28.61
CA ALA A 161 3.26 -3.48 -27.54
C ALA A 161 4.21 -4.68 -27.72
N GLU A 162 4.68 -4.94 -28.95
CA GLU A 162 5.71 -5.95 -29.27
C GLU A 162 7.13 -5.46 -28.95
N THR A 163 7.35 -4.14 -29.04
CA THR A 163 8.67 -3.50 -28.93
C THR A 163 8.76 -2.56 -27.75
N THR A 164 7.91 -2.74 -26.73
CA THR A 164 7.91 -1.94 -25.51
C THR A 164 7.75 -2.83 -24.30
N ASP A 165 8.63 -2.73 -23.32
CA ASP A 165 8.47 -3.41 -22.03
C ASP A 165 8.09 -2.43 -20.92
N PHE A 166 7.49 -2.96 -19.85
CA PHE A 166 7.21 -2.20 -18.63
C PHE A 166 7.79 -2.93 -17.44
N VAL A 167 8.68 -2.26 -16.71
CA VAL A 167 9.39 -2.84 -15.57
C VAL A 167 8.99 -2.10 -14.31
N GLY A 168 8.53 -2.85 -13.31
CA GLY A 168 8.28 -2.34 -11.97
C GLY A 168 9.57 -1.87 -11.31
N THR A 169 9.60 -0.60 -10.91
CA THR A 169 10.75 0.03 -10.28
C THR A 169 10.29 0.83 -9.08
N GLU A 170 11.22 1.03 -8.14
CA GLU A 170 10.98 1.82 -6.95
C GLU A 170 12.10 2.83 -6.74
N ILE A 171 11.72 4.04 -6.31
CA ILE A 171 12.63 5.09 -5.88
C ILE A 171 12.47 5.24 -4.37
N VAL A 172 13.55 5.03 -3.62
CA VAL A 172 13.59 5.20 -2.16
C VAL A 172 14.42 6.43 -1.82
N THR A 173 13.88 7.34 -1.01
CA THR A 173 14.58 8.57 -0.60
C THR A 173 15.34 8.39 0.71
N ALA A 174 16.38 9.20 0.89
CA ALA A 174 16.94 9.43 2.21
C ALA A 174 15.91 10.09 3.15
N PRO A 175 16.04 9.93 4.48
CA PRO A 175 15.07 10.51 5.41
C PRO A 175 15.01 12.04 5.33
N HIS A 176 13.79 12.57 5.25
CA HIS A 176 13.48 13.99 5.32
C HIS A 176 13.09 14.40 6.74
N SER A 177 13.42 15.64 7.10
CA SER A 177 12.94 16.28 8.33
C SER A 177 11.77 17.24 8.08
N SER A 178 11.39 17.45 6.82
CA SER A 178 10.37 18.40 6.41
C SER A 178 9.52 17.86 5.24
N PRO A 179 8.18 17.84 5.37
CA PRO A 179 7.28 17.57 4.25
C PRO A 179 7.50 18.49 3.04
N ARG A 180 7.97 19.73 3.25
CA ARG A 180 8.25 20.65 2.15
C ARG A 180 9.50 20.25 1.36
N GLU A 181 10.54 19.80 2.06
CA GLU A 181 11.76 19.30 1.41
C GLU A 181 11.44 18.08 0.54
N ALA A 182 10.65 17.15 1.06
CA ALA A 182 10.16 15.97 0.33
C ALA A 182 9.40 16.38 -0.94
N CYS A 183 8.46 17.32 -0.84
CA CYS A 183 7.73 17.88 -1.98
C CYS A 183 8.67 18.46 -3.04
N ASP A 184 9.63 19.29 -2.64
CA ASP A 184 10.57 19.93 -3.57
C ASP A 184 11.53 18.90 -4.21
N GLU A 185 11.88 17.82 -3.50
CA GLU A 185 12.63 16.70 -4.06
C GLU A 185 11.82 15.90 -5.09
N VAL A 186 10.56 15.57 -4.79
CA VAL A 186 9.69 14.85 -5.72
C VAL A 186 9.44 15.63 -6.99
N ASN A 187 9.21 16.94 -6.89
CA ASN A 187 9.04 17.78 -8.07
C ASN A 187 10.29 17.73 -8.97
N ARG A 188 11.50 17.67 -8.37
CA ARG A 188 12.74 17.50 -9.13
C ARG A 188 12.87 16.11 -9.75
N ILE A 189 12.52 15.05 -9.01
CA ILE A 189 12.48 13.68 -9.54
C ILE A 189 11.52 13.60 -10.72
N SER A 190 10.29 14.08 -10.57
CA SER A 190 9.26 14.10 -11.60
C SER A 190 9.72 14.86 -12.85
N ALA A 191 10.29 16.06 -12.67
CA ALA A 191 10.85 16.84 -13.76
C ALA A 191 12.00 16.13 -14.47
N ALA A 192 12.93 15.51 -13.72
CA ALA A 192 14.08 14.79 -14.27
C ALA A 192 13.66 13.56 -15.07
N LEU A 193 12.67 12.80 -14.58
CA LEU A 193 12.13 11.65 -15.30
C LEU A 193 11.38 12.08 -16.57
N ARG A 194 10.75 13.26 -16.60
CA ARG A 194 10.01 13.76 -17.78
C ARG A 194 10.90 14.44 -18.84
N SER A 195 12.10 14.94 -18.50
CA SER A 195 12.84 15.87 -19.36
C SER A 195 13.35 15.30 -20.69
N ASP A 196 13.60 13.99 -20.78
CA ASP A 196 14.32 13.37 -21.91
C ASP A 196 13.55 12.22 -22.58
N GLY A 197 12.22 12.21 -22.48
CA GLY A 197 11.38 11.17 -23.08
C GLY A 197 11.50 9.80 -22.41
N LEU A 198 12.05 9.73 -21.20
CA LEU A 198 11.86 8.57 -20.33
C LEU A 198 10.38 8.54 -19.95
N ASN A 199 9.70 7.47 -20.36
CA ASN A 199 8.27 7.33 -20.13
C ASN A 199 8.08 6.39 -18.95
N TYR A 200 7.33 6.83 -17.95
CA TYR A 200 6.94 6.03 -16.80
C TYR A 200 5.45 6.17 -16.58
N ILE A 201 4.89 5.18 -15.90
CA ILE A 201 3.47 5.17 -15.54
C ILE A 201 3.37 4.93 -14.05
N ILE A 202 2.38 5.61 -13.48
CA ILE A 202 1.90 5.40 -12.14
C ILE A 202 0.41 5.13 -12.28
N ASP A 203 -0.01 3.90 -12.03
CA ASP A 203 -1.39 3.44 -12.11
C ASP A 203 -1.92 3.01 -10.73
N ASP A 204 -3.06 2.32 -10.69
CA ASP A 204 -3.71 1.84 -9.47
C ASP A 204 -3.01 0.61 -8.83
N GLU A 205 -2.02 0.02 -9.51
CA GLU A 205 -1.13 -1.01 -8.95
C GLU A 205 0.09 -0.41 -8.23
N CYS A 206 0.43 0.84 -8.55
CA CYS A 206 1.56 1.57 -7.95
C CYS A 206 1.16 2.20 -6.61
N ALA A 207 2.08 2.16 -5.65
CA ALA A 207 1.91 2.75 -4.32
C ALA A 207 2.97 3.82 -4.00
N MET A 208 2.65 4.67 -3.04
CA MET A 208 3.63 5.49 -2.33
C MET A 208 3.61 5.10 -0.85
N HIS A 209 4.75 4.68 -0.33
CA HIS A 209 4.91 4.37 1.08
C HIS A 209 5.64 5.50 1.82
N ILE A 210 5.24 5.77 3.06
CA ILE A 210 5.96 6.67 3.96
C ILE A 210 6.44 5.86 5.17
N HIS A 211 7.75 5.84 5.37
CA HIS A 211 8.37 5.27 6.57
C HIS A 211 8.64 6.37 7.57
N VAL A 212 7.92 6.41 8.69
CA VAL A 212 8.12 7.40 9.75
C VAL A 212 8.94 6.80 10.87
N GLY A 213 10.00 7.50 11.29
CA GLY A 213 10.94 7.05 12.32
C GLY A 213 11.48 8.21 13.16
N LYS A 214 12.33 7.88 14.12
CA LYS A 214 13.12 8.88 14.85
C LYS A 214 14.40 9.20 14.11
N GLN A 215 14.89 10.43 14.27
CA GLN A 215 16.14 10.89 13.66
C GLN A 215 17.37 10.06 14.06
N ASP A 216 17.39 9.51 15.29
CA ASP A 216 18.47 8.65 15.79
C ASP A 216 18.31 7.17 15.38
N GLY A 217 17.26 6.84 14.62
CA GLY A 217 16.94 5.49 14.17
C GLY A 217 16.42 4.55 15.26
N THR A 218 16.27 5.03 16.50
CA THR A 218 15.79 4.20 17.62
C THR A 218 14.28 3.93 17.52
N PRO A 219 13.78 2.84 18.13
CA PRO A 219 12.36 2.58 18.22
C PRO A 219 11.57 3.70 18.92
N PHE A 220 10.33 3.89 18.50
CA PHE A 220 9.34 4.57 19.32
C PHE A 220 9.06 3.78 20.61
N SER A 221 8.60 4.47 21.66
CA SER A 221 8.18 3.76 22.87
C SER A 221 7.02 2.81 22.55
N VAL A 222 6.93 1.67 23.25
CA VAL A 222 5.78 0.76 23.11
C VAL A 222 4.46 1.53 23.30
N ARG A 223 4.42 2.46 24.25
CA ARG A 223 3.24 3.30 24.49
C ARG A 223 2.87 4.19 23.31
N THR A 224 3.85 4.74 22.60
CA THR A 224 3.62 5.50 21.37
C THR A 224 3.01 4.60 20.29
N LEU A 225 3.58 3.40 20.11
CA LEU A 225 3.11 2.44 19.11
C LEU A 225 1.70 1.92 19.40
N GLN A 226 1.37 1.64 20.67
CA GLN A 226 0.02 1.27 21.10
C GLN A 226 -1.02 2.36 20.79
N ASN A 227 -0.70 3.63 21.08
CA ASN A 227 -1.59 4.74 20.76
C ASN A 227 -1.74 4.92 19.24
N LEU A 228 -0.66 4.79 18.49
CA LEU A 228 -0.69 4.89 17.02
C LEU A 228 -1.55 3.78 16.42
N ALA A 229 -1.34 2.54 16.85
CA ALA A 229 -2.17 1.41 16.45
C ALA A 229 -3.65 1.64 16.74
N TYR A 230 -3.98 2.11 17.95
CA TYR A 230 -5.36 2.38 18.33
C TYR A 230 -6.00 3.48 17.47
N LEU A 231 -5.27 4.56 17.18
CA LEU A 231 -5.72 5.61 16.26
C LEU A 231 -5.93 5.08 14.84
N THR A 232 -4.97 4.30 14.32
CA THR A 232 -5.10 3.66 13.00
C THR A 232 -6.34 2.78 12.94
N LEU A 233 -6.59 1.95 13.95
CA LEU A 233 -7.75 1.07 13.99
C LEU A 233 -9.06 1.85 14.04
N ILE A 234 -9.19 2.88 14.88
CA ILE A 234 -10.42 3.66 14.99
C ILE A 234 -10.70 4.40 13.69
N TYR A 235 -9.70 5.09 13.13
CA TYR A 235 -9.89 5.96 11.99
C TYR A 235 -9.63 5.29 10.64
N GLU A 236 -9.37 3.98 10.59
CA GLU A 236 -8.99 3.28 9.34
C GLU A 236 -9.92 3.60 8.18
N HIS A 237 -11.23 3.58 8.44
CA HIS A 237 -12.26 3.87 7.46
C HIS A 237 -12.21 5.32 6.94
N GLU A 238 -12.12 6.29 7.86
CA GLU A 238 -11.97 7.70 7.52
C GLU A 238 -10.66 7.98 6.76
N LEU A 239 -9.59 7.27 7.10
CA LEU A 239 -8.31 7.35 6.39
C LEU A 239 -8.40 6.75 4.98
N ALA A 240 -9.18 5.68 4.79
CA ALA A 240 -9.39 5.07 3.49
C ALA A 240 -10.07 6.05 2.51
N ARG A 241 -11.04 6.84 2.98
CA ARG A 241 -11.75 7.88 2.19
C ARG A 241 -10.83 8.98 1.65
N MET A 242 -9.64 9.16 2.23
CA MET A 242 -8.65 10.15 1.77
C MET A 242 -7.79 9.66 0.60
N THR A 243 -7.88 8.37 0.25
CA THR A 243 -6.98 7.71 -0.70
C THR A 243 -7.75 6.92 -1.75
N VAL A 244 -7.19 6.81 -2.96
CA VAL A 244 -7.78 5.98 -4.01
C VAL A 244 -7.68 4.50 -3.61
N PRO A 245 -8.79 3.73 -3.70
CA PRO A 245 -8.75 2.28 -3.55
C PRO A 245 -7.78 1.65 -4.55
N ARG A 246 -6.87 0.78 -4.07
CA ARG A 246 -5.84 0.16 -4.92
C ARG A 246 -6.33 -1.17 -5.49
N LYS A 247 -6.00 -1.43 -6.76
CA LYS A 247 -6.18 -2.73 -7.41
C LYS A 247 -4.81 -3.37 -7.55
N ARG A 248 -4.46 -4.33 -6.69
CA ARG A 248 -3.13 -4.96 -6.71
C ARG A 248 -3.19 -6.48 -6.83
N GLY A 249 -3.65 -6.96 -7.99
CA GLY A 249 -3.76 -8.40 -8.27
C GLY A 249 -4.52 -9.19 -7.20
N THR A 250 -4.49 -10.52 -7.26
CA THR A 250 -5.19 -11.40 -6.30
C THR A 250 -4.43 -11.65 -5.01
N ASP A 251 -3.14 -11.29 -4.94
CA ASP A 251 -2.22 -11.79 -3.91
C ASP A 251 -1.64 -10.68 -2.99
N PHE A 252 -1.93 -9.39 -3.26
CA PHE A 252 -1.25 -8.26 -2.60
C PHE A 252 -2.18 -7.09 -2.24
N GLU A 253 -3.44 -7.39 -1.92
CA GLU A 253 -4.32 -6.40 -1.30
C GLU A 253 -3.68 -5.90 0.01
N THR A 254 -3.64 -4.59 0.16
CA THR A 254 -3.19 -4.01 1.44
C THR A 254 -4.24 -4.36 2.48
N LEU A 255 -3.89 -5.22 3.41
CA LEU A 255 -4.82 -5.74 4.40
C LEU A 255 -5.20 -4.65 5.40
N SER A 256 -6.47 -4.62 5.78
CA SER A 256 -6.98 -3.85 6.91
C SER A 256 -6.12 -4.11 8.17
N ASN A 257 -5.87 -3.08 8.98
CA ASN A 257 -5.29 -3.27 10.31
C ASN A 257 -6.29 -3.92 11.28
N ARG A 258 -7.59 -3.86 10.98
CA ARG A 258 -8.67 -4.44 11.81
C ARG A 258 -8.88 -5.94 11.64
N VAL A 259 -8.31 -6.59 10.61
CA VAL A 259 -8.66 -8.00 10.31
C VAL A 259 -8.42 -8.96 11.49
N ASP A 260 -7.39 -8.71 12.30
CA ASP A 260 -7.05 -9.59 13.43
C ASP A 260 -7.99 -9.39 14.64
N PHE A 261 -8.84 -8.37 14.57
CA PHE A 261 -9.89 -8.06 15.55
C PHE A 261 -11.29 -8.31 15.01
N ALA A 262 -11.40 -8.85 13.79
CA ALA A 262 -12.67 -9.23 13.21
C ALA A 262 -13.30 -10.39 13.99
N THR A 263 -14.61 -10.35 14.17
CA THR A 263 -15.44 -11.39 14.78
C THR A 263 -16.48 -11.86 13.76
N GLU A 264 -16.99 -13.07 13.94
CA GLU A 264 -18.06 -13.58 13.09
C GLU A 264 -19.27 -12.64 13.15
N CYS A 265 -19.78 -12.25 11.99
CA CYS A 265 -21.05 -11.53 11.92
C CYS A 265 -22.19 -12.53 12.09
N PRO A 266 -23.05 -12.40 13.11
CA PRO A 266 -24.13 -13.34 13.39
C PRO A 266 -25.22 -13.32 12.30
N SER A 267 -25.28 -12.25 11.49
CA SER A 267 -26.18 -12.14 10.33
C SER A 267 -25.43 -11.45 9.18
N PRO A 268 -24.58 -12.17 8.42
CA PRO A 268 -23.83 -11.58 7.33
C PRO A 268 -24.82 -11.07 6.28
N THR A 269 -24.90 -9.75 6.12
CA THR A 269 -25.57 -9.15 4.98
C THR A 269 -24.59 -9.20 3.82
N GLU A 270 -25.02 -9.71 2.67
CA GLU A 270 -24.16 -9.74 1.49
C GLU A 270 -23.92 -8.30 1.02
N HIS A 271 -22.69 -7.80 1.18
CA HIS A 271 -22.26 -6.56 0.53
C HIS A 271 -21.35 -6.90 -0.63
N HIS A 272 -21.70 -6.41 -1.82
CA HIS A 272 -20.83 -6.52 -2.98
C HIS A 272 -19.76 -5.43 -2.90
N ALA A 273 -18.51 -5.80 -2.63
CA ALA A 273 -17.40 -4.85 -2.81
C ALA A 273 -17.19 -4.65 -4.32
N TYR A 274 -17.63 -3.51 -4.84
CA TYR A 274 -17.50 -3.21 -6.26
C TYR A 274 -16.08 -2.75 -6.61
N LEU A 275 -15.38 -3.51 -7.45
CA LEU A 275 -14.05 -3.15 -7.94
C LEU A 275 -14.17 -2.17 -9.11
N CYS A 276 -14.11 -0.86 -8.87
CA CYS A 276 -14.21 0.13 -9.93
C CYS A 276 -12.87 0.38 -10.65
N ASN A 277 -12.82 0.33 -11.98
CA ASN A 277 -11.60 0.71 -12.73
C ASN A 277 -11.47 2.24 -12.90
N GLN A 278 -10.34 2.71 -13.43
CA GLN A 278 -10.09 4.14 -13.67
C GLN A 278 -11.15 4.83 -14.53
N ALA A 279 -11.86 4.09 -15.39
CA ALA A 279 -12.92 4.61 -16.26
C ALA A 279 -14.31 4.66 -15.57
N GLY A 280 -14.41 4.29 -14.29
CA GLY A 280 -15.70 4.24 -13.59
C GLY A 280 -16.47 2.94 -13.81
N ASN A 281 -15.91 1.96 -14.54
CA ASN A 281 -16.60 0.69 -14.77
C ASN A 281 -16.46 -0.19 -13.53
N ILE A 282 -17.62 -0.57 -13.00
CA ILE A 282 -17.76 -1.48 -11.89
C ILE A 282 -17.65 -2.91 -12.43
N SER A 283 -16.66 -3.67 -11.98
CA SER A 283 -16.71 -5.14 -12.05
C SER A 283 -17.28 -5.67 -10.76
N GLU A 284 -18.16 -6.67 -10.87
CA GLU A 284 -18.71 -7.43 -9.74
C GLU A 284 -17.54 -8.00 -8.93
N GLY A 285 -17.26 -7.41 -7.77
CA GLY A 285 -16.22 -7.91 -6.87
C GLY A 285 -16.80 -8.88 -5.86
N SER A 286 -15.90 -9.51 -5.11
CA SER A 286 -16.20 -10.53 -4.11
C SER A 286 -17.25 -10.06 -3.09
N LEU A 287 -18.04 -11.01 -2.59
CA LEU A 287 -18.83 -10.84 -1.37
C LEU A 287 -17.90 -10.32 -0.26
N GLU A 288 -18.11 -9.10 0.17
CA GLU A 288 -17.56 -8.59 1.41
C GLU A 288 -18.49 -9.05 2.52
N VAL A 289 -18.01 -10.01 3.31
CA VAL A 289 -18.64 -10.35 4.58
C VAL A 289 -18.50 -9.10 5.45
N ILE A 290 -19.61 -8.49 5.88
CA ILE A 290 -19.52 -7.45 6.90
C ILE A 290 -18.89 -8.09 8.13
N TRP A 291 -17.74 -7.60 8.54
CA TRP A 291 -17.10 -8.06 9.77
C TRP A 291 -17.67 -7.27 10.93
N ASN A 292 -18.14 -7.98 11.95
CA ASN A 292 -18.14 -7.38 13.28
C ASN A 292 -16.68 -7.27 13.73
N TYR A 293 -16.41 -6.32 14.62
CA TYR A 293 -15.12 -6.23 15.27
C TYR A 293 -15.31 -6.40 16.77
N GLN A 294 -14.26 -6.87 17.45
CA GLN A 294 -14.17 -6.79 18.89
C GLN A 294 -14.50 -5.36 19.37
N SER A 295 -15.05 -5.25 20.57
CA SER A 295 -15.33 -3.94 21.15
C SER A 295 -14.02 -3.14 21.28
N LEU A 296 -14.10 -1.82 21.18
CA LEU A 296 -12.94 -0.95 21.38
C LEU A 296 -12.28 -1.14 22.76
N SER A 297 -13.05 -1.60 23.76
CA SER A 297 -12.55 -1.97 25.08
C SER A 297 -11.65 -3.21 25.05
N GLU A 298 -12.03 -4.24 24.29
CA GLU A 298 -11.27 -5.48 24.13
C GLU A 298 -10.03 -5.25 23.28
N ILE A 299 -10.15 -4.51 22.18
CA ILE A 299 -9.01 -4.09 21.35
C ILE A 299 -8.01 -3.32 22.22
N ARG A 300 -8.50 -2.38 23.03
CA ARG A 300 -7.64 -1.62 23.95
C ARG A 300 -6.97 -2.53 24.97
N LYS A 301 -7.69 -3.48 25.58
CA LYS A 301 -7.11 -4.46 26.52
C LYS A 301 -6.01 -5.29 25.85
N ALA A 302 -6.22 -5.74 24.61
CA ALA A 302 -5.23 -6.51 23.86
C ALA A 302 -3.97 -5.66 23.56
N LEU A 303 -4.17 -4.43 23.05
CA LEU A 303 -3.07 -3.54 22.66
C LEU A 303 -2.26 -3.02 23.84
N PHE A 304 -2.92 -2.69 24.94
CA PHE A 304 -2.28 -2.06 26.09
C PHE A 304 -1.95 -3.09 27.16
N ASP A 305 -2.96 -3.65 27.83
CA ASP A 305 -2.75 -4.53 28.99
C ASP A 305 -2.05 -5.83 28.60
N GLY A 306 -2.45 -6.44 27.47
CA GLY A 306 -1.87 -7.68 26.95
C GLY A 306 -0.41 -7.53 26.53
N VAL A 307 -0.09 -6.43 25.86
CA VAL A 307 1.28 -6.10 25.44
C VAL A 307 2.15 -5.73 26.65
N ASP A 308 1.67 -4.88 27.56
CA ASP A 308 2.42 -4.41 28.73
C ASP A 308 2.71 -5.56 29.71
N SER A 309 1.83 -6.58 29.76
CA SER A 309 2.02 -7.77 30.61
C SER A 309 2.97 -8.81 30.01
N ALA A 310 3.39 -8.66 28.75
CA ALA A 310 4.28 -9.61 28.10
C ALA A 310 5.73 -9.48 28.59
N ALA A 311 6.49 -10.58 28.53
CA ALA A 311 7.90 -10.58 28.93
C ALA A 311 8.76 -9.60 28.11
N VAL A 312 8.44 -9.45 26.81
CA VAL A 312 9.08 -8.50 25.90
C VAL A 312 7.97 -7.71 25.16
N PRO A 313 7.53 -6.55 25.70
CA PRO A 313 6.37 -5.83 25.16
C PRO A 313 6.47 -5.47 23.68
N ILE A 314 7.64 -5.04 23.19
CA ILE A 314 7.80 -4.68 21.78
C ILE A 314 7.60 -5.88 20.83
N GLU A 315 8.06 -7.08 21.21
CA GLU A 315 7.85 -8.29 20.43
C GLU A 315 6.39 -8.74 20.46
N ALA A 316 5.71 -8.61 21.61
CA ALA A 316 4.28 -8.87 21.71
C ALA A 316 3.46 -7.91 20.84
N PHE A 317 3.82 -6.63 20.80
CA PHE A 317 3.19 -5.64 19.91
C PHE A 317 3.38 -6.00 18.43
N VAL A 318 4.63 -6.30 18.01
CA VAL A 318 4.92 -6.69 16.62
C VAL A 318 4.26 -8.02 16.26
N LYS A 319 4.11 -8.96 17.19
CA LYS A 319 3.34 -10.19 16.94
C LYS A 319 1.87 -9.91 16.68
N LEU A 320 1.28 -8.92 17.37
CA LEU A 320 -0.13 -8.57 17.25
C LEU A 320 -0.44 -7.78 15.97
N LEU A 321 0.46 -6.88 15.53
CA LEU A 321 0.18 -5.92 14.44
C LEU A 321 1.24 -5.86 13.34
N GLY A 322 2.35 -6.57 13.49
CA GLY A 322 3.51 -6.53 12.60
C GLY A 322 3.43 -7.47 11.40
N THR A 323 2.23 -7.85 10.97
CA THR A 323 2.05 -8.59 9.71
C THR A 323 2.35 -7.65 8.54
N LYS A 324 3.22 -8.08 7.62
CA LYS A 324 3.53 -7.30 6.41
C LYS A 324 2.30 -7.17 5.51
N GLY A 325 2.22 -6.07 4.77
CA GLY A 325 1.12 -5.83 3.83
C GLY A 325 -0.12 -5.16 4.43
N ARG A 326 -0.09 -4.78 5.72
CA ARG A 326 -1.14 -3.99 6.37
C ARG A 326 -1.16 -2.54 5.87
N MET A 327 -2.31 -1.84 5.97
CA MET A 327 -2.42 -0.41 5.65
C MET A 327 -1.37 0.43 6.38
N VAL A 328 -1.20 0.18 7.68
CA VAL A 328 -0.05 0.65 8.46
C VAL A 328 0.71 -0.57 8.95
N ASN A 329 1.96 -0.71 8.52
CA ASN A 329 2.80 -1.85 8.82
C ASN A 329 3.75 -1.52 9.98
N PHE A 330 3.62 -2.30 11.06
CA PHE A 330 4.40 -2.18 12.30
C PHE A 330 5.57 -3.18 12.39
N SER A 331 5.79 -4.01 11.37
CA SER A 331 6.84 -5.06 11.36
C SER A 331 8.27 -4.52 11.53
N TYR A 332 8.49 -3.22 11.27
CA TYR A 332 9.80 -2.58 11.35
C TYR A 332 10.02 -1.81 12.66
N CYS A 333 9.05 -1.82 13.58
CA CYS A 333 9.12 -1.02 14.81
C CYS A 333 10.06 -1.60 15.88
N SER A 334 10.38 -2.90 15.82
CA SER A 334 11.29 -3.57 16.76
C SER A 334 12.75 -3.56 16.32
N ARG A 335 13.08 -2.93 15.19
CA ARG A 335 14.46 -2.91 14.68
C ARG A 335 15.39 -2.15 15.63
N ASP A 336 16.63 -2.62 15.76
CA ASP A 336 17.61 -2.05 16.67
C ASP A 336 18.93 -1.73 15.94
N VAL A 337 19.16 -0.43 15.71
CA VAL A 337 20.36 0.07 15.04
C VAL A 337 21.66 -0.32 15.77
N THR A 338 21.61 -0.59 17.09
CA THR A 338 22.78 -1.05 17.85
C THR A 338 23.19 -2.49 17.51
N LYS A 339 22.31 -3.24 16.85
CA LYS A 339 22.53 -4.60 16.34
C LYS A 339 22.84 -4.64 14.84
N ASN A 340 23.22 -3.51 14.25
CA ASN A 340 23.42 -3.33 12.81
C ASN A 340 22.15 -3.58 11.98
N GLU A 341 20.97 -3.36 12.57
CA GLU A 341 19.70 -3.40 11.84
C GLU A 341 19.37 -2.02 11.25
N PRO A 342 18.52 -1.94 10.22
CA PRO A 342 18.00 -0.67 9.73
C PRO A 342 17.23 0.11 10.82
N ALA A 343 17.05 1.41 10.61
CA ALA A 343 16.25 2.24 11.51
C ALA A 343 14.84 1.67 11.75
N ALA A 344 14.37 1.80 12.99
CA ALA A 344 13.01 1.44 13.36
C ALA A 344 12.01 2.45 12.78
N THR A 345 11.02 1.94 12.05
CA THR A 345 10.01 2.78 11.40
C THR A 345 8.61 2.17 11.49
N VAL A 346 7.61 3.03 11.32
CA VAL A 346 6.23 2.66 10.99
C VAL A 346 6.02 2.98 9.52
N GLU A 347 5.54 2.02 8.74
CA GLU A 347 5.33 2.16 7.29
C GLU A 347 3.84 2.40 6.99
N PHE A 348 3.52 3.56 6.41
CA PHE A 348 2.19 3.90 5.91
C PHE A 348 2.10 3.53 4.44
N ARG A 349 1.15 2.65 4.11
CA ARG A 349 1.07 2.05 2.77
C ARG A 349 -0.13 2.51 1.97
N GLN A 350 -1.09 3.22 2.56
CA GLN A 350 -2.42 3.48 1.97
C GLN A 350 -2.40 4.24 0.64
N HIS A 351 -1.45 5.15 0.45
CA HIS A 351 -1.52 6.12 -0.63
C HIS A 351 -1.18 5.50 -1.99
N GLN A 352 -1.94 5.86 -3.03
CA GLN A 352 -1.63 5.52 -4.41
C GLN A 352 -0.26 6.09 -4.81
N GLY A 353 0.46 5.42 -5.71
CA GLY A 353 1.67 5.98 -6.29
C GLY A 353 1.40 7.39 -6.84
N THR A 354 2.34 8.31 -6.63
CA THR A 354 2.30 9.66 -7.20
C THR A 354 3.72 10.23 -7.24
N LEU A 355 3.96 11.11 -8.21
CA LEU A 355 5.15 11.97 -8.26
C LEU A 355 4.73 13.45 -8.33
N GLU A 356 3.54 13.76 -7.83
CA GLU A 356 3.05 15.13 -7.68
C GLU A 356 3.40 15.64 -6.27
N GLY A 357 4.18 16.72 -6.20
CA GLY A 357 4.74 17.18 -4.92
C GLY A 357 3.70 17.57 -3.87
N ASP A 358 2.55 18.09 -4.28
CA ASP A 358 1.49 18.49 -3.36
C ASP A 358 0.83 17.28 -2.67
N ASP A 359 0.61 16.18 -3.39
CA ASP A 359 0.11 14.93 -2.80
C ASP A 359 1.09 14.43 -1.72
N VAL A 360 2.38 14.43 -2.05
CA VAL A 360 3.46 14.02 -1.15
C VAL A 360 3.52 14.92 0.08
N LEU A 361 3.41 16.24 -0.12
CA LEU A 361 3.40 17.23 0.96
C LEU A 361 2.29 16.93 1.97
N HIS A 362 1.06 16.74 1.48
CA HIS A 362 -0.10 16.55 2.32
C HIS A 362 -0.12 15.17 2.97
N TRP A 363 0.36 14.12 2.29
CA TRP A 363 0.48 12.79 2.87
C TRP A 363 1.57 12.70 3.92
N ALA A 364 2.77 13.24 3.65
CA ALA A 364 3.84 13.30 4.63
C ALA A 364 3.44 14.08 5.90
N ARG A 365 2.72 15.20 5.75
CA ARG A 365 2.15 15.94 6.90
C ARG A 365 1.19 15.08 7.71
N HIS A 366 0.30 14.35 7.05
CA HIS A 366 -0.66 13.49 7.73
C HIS A 366 0.06 12.39 8.53
N CYS A 367 0.91 11.59 7.87
CA CYS A 367 1.60 10.46 8.51
C CYS A 367 2.47 10.92 9.70
N THR A 368 3.28 11.97 9.50
CA THR A 368 4.16 12.48 10.57
C THR A 368 3.37 13.09 11.73
N ALA A 369 2.28 13.82 11.47
CA ALA A 369 1.45 14.38 12.52
C ALA A 369 0.66 13.32 13.30
N LEU A 370 0.30 12.19 12.67
CA LEU A 370 -0.40 11.10 13.35
C LEU A 370 0.53 10.38 14.33
N VAL A 371 1.78 10.14 13.92
CA VAL A 371 2.83 9.62 14.81
C VAL A 371 3.12 10.61 15.95
N ALA A 372 3.23 11.91 15.66
CA ALA A 372 3.44 12.93 16.67
C ALA A 372 2.28 13.03 17.67
N LEU A 373 1.03 12.87 17.22
CA LEU A 373 -0.15 12.79 18.09
C LEU A 373 -0.06 11.59 19.03
N ALA A 374 0.26 10.40 18.50
CA ALA A 374 0.41 9.18 19.29
C ALA A 374 1.53 9.30 20.34
N GLU A 375 2.66 9.92 19.99
CA GLU A 375 3.76 10.19 20.92
C GLU A 375 3.32 11.16 22.02
N ARG A 376 2.58 12.21 21.65
CA ARG A 376 2.03 13.16 22.61
C ARG A 376 1.04 12.51 23.57
N TYR A 377 0.22 11.57 23.09
CA TYR A 377 -0.65 10.77 23.96
C TYR A 377 0.14 9.94 24.96
N ALA A 378 1.21 9.30 24.51
CA ALA A 378 2.11 8.54 25.38
C ALA A 378 2.76 9.42 26.47
N ILE A 379 3.32 10.58 26.08
CA ILE A 379 4.02 11.49 27.01
C ILE A 379 3.06 12.10 28.04
N LYS A 380 1.90 12.57 27.58
CA LYS A 380 0.90 13.24 28.46
C LYS A 380 0.02 12.24 29.21
N ASN A 381 0.18 10.94 28.96
CA ASN A 381 -0.72 9.89 29.43
C ASN A 381 -2.20 10.21 29.12
N THR A 382 -2.44 10.78 27.94
CA THR A 382 -3.80 11.05 27.41
C THR A 382 -4.25 9.88 26.55
N ARG A 383 -5.55 9.77 26.32
CA ARG A 383 -6.16 8.69 25.55
C ARG A 383 -6.99 9.29 24.41
N CYS A 384 -7.16 8.53 23.34
CA CYS A 384 -8.19 8.81 22.36
C CYS A 384 -9.55 8.91 23.06
N TYR A 385 -10.36 9.89 22.67
CA TYR A 385 -11.68 10.14 23.25
C TYR A 385 -12.74 9.15 22.75
N ILE A 386 -12.51 8.52 21.61
CA ILE A 386 -13.34 7.43 21.08
C ILE A 386 -13.07 6.18 21.91
N THR A 387 -14.13 5.65 22.51
CA THR A 387 -14.12 4.50 23.41
C THR A 387 -15.09 3.41 23.02
N ASN A 388 -16.10 3.71 22.21
CA ASN A 388 -17.06 2.78 21.61
C ASN A 388 -17.18 3.01 20.10
N TRP A 389 -17.63 1.99 19.38
CA TRP A 389 -17.86 2.07 17.94
C TRP A 389 -19.04 3.01 17.60
N ASP A 390 -19.97 3.21 18.53
CA ASP A 390 -21.11 4.13 18.39
C ASP A 390 -20.76 5.61 18.65
N ASP A 391 -19.53 5.88 19.13
CA ASP A 391 -19.06 7.25 19.26
C ASP A 391 -18.90 7.87 17.86
N THR A 392 -19.13 9.19 17.73
CA THR A 392 -18.93 9.89 16.45
C THR A 392 -17.44 9.90 16.06
N ILE A 393 -17.06 9.09 15.08
CA ILE A 393 -15.70 9.06 14.51
C ILE A 393 -15.56 10.16 13.45
N ASP A 394 -15.17 11.36 13.88
CA ASP A 394 -15.00 12.54 13.01
C ASP A 394 -13.52 12.74 12.60
N ILE A 395 -13.21 12.61 11.31
CA ILE A 395 -11.85 12.87 10.80
C ILE A 395 -11.39 14.31 11.02
N GLU A 396 -12.29 15.29 11.04
CA GLU A 396 -11.92 16.68 11.34
C GLU A 396 -11.47 16.84 12.79
N GLN A 397 -12.04 16.08 13.71
CA GLN A 397 -11.57 16.04 15.09
C GLN A 397 -10.15 15.50 15.16
N LEU A 398 -9.86 14.39 14.47
CA LEU A 398 -8.50 13.86 14.39
C LEU A 398 -7.54 14.92 13.83
N TRP A 399 -7.90 15.60 12.74
CA TRP A 399 -7.05 16.63 12.14
C TRP A 399 -6.82 17.85 13.05
N ARG A 400 -7.83 18.24 13.85
CA ARG A 400 -7.67 19.28 14.89
C ARG A 400 -6.66 18.83 15.95
N GLU A 401 -6.74 17.58 16.41
CA GLU A 401 -5.79 17.04 17.38
C GLU A 401 -4.38 16.89 16.80
N MET A 402 -4.25 16.44 15.55
CA MET A 402 -2.97 16.39 14.84
C MET A 402 -2.37 17.79 14.60
N VAL A 403 -3.15 18.86 14.80
CA VAL A 403 -2.76 20.24 14.51
C VAL A 403 -2.37 20.39 13.02
N LEU A 404 -3.12 19.73 12.13
CA LEU A 404 -2.84 19.83 10.70
C LEU A 404 -3.08 21.25 10.19
N PRO A 405 -2.23 21.76 9.28
CA PRO A 405 -2.48 23.04 8.60
C PRO A 405 -3.79 23.00 7.83
N GLU A 406 -4.49 24.14 7.77
CA GLU A 406 -5.78 24.22 7.09
C GLU A 406 -5.69 23.89 5.59
N SER A 407 -4.56 24.19 4.96
CA SER A 407 -4.30 23.77 3.57
C SER A 407 -4.30 22.25 3.40
N THR A 408 -3.77 21.50 4.37
CA THR A 408 -3.82 20.02 4.33
C THR A 408 -5.22 19.49 4.57
N LYS A 409 -5.99 20.10 5.49
CA LYS A 409 -7.38 19.69 5.71
C LYS A 409 -8.22 19.94 4.47
N GLN A 410 -8.11 21.13 3.88
CA GLN A 410 -8.86 21.48 2.67
C GLN A 410 -8.52 20.56 1.50
N PHE A 411 -7.24 20.20 1.33
CA PHE A 411 -6.81 19.23 0.34
C PHE A 411 -7.54 17.89 0.51
N TYR A 412 -7.62 17.36 1.74
CA TYR A 412 -8.31 16.09 1.98
C TYR A 412 -9.83 16.18 1.95
N ARG A 413 -10.44 17.30 2.36
CA ARG A 413 -11.88 17.51 2.15
C ARG A 413 -12.25 17.39 0.68
N ASN A 414 -11.46 18.02 -0.19
CA ASN A 414 -11.69 17.96 -1.63
C ASN A 414 -11.55 16.53 -2.15
N ARG A 415 -10.53 15.78 -1.69
CA ARG A 415 -10.35 14.37 -2.08
C ARG A 415 -11.46 13.46 -1.57
N ILE A 416 -11.85 13.59 -0.31
CA ILE A 416 -12.97 12.82 0.26
C ILE A 416 -14.23 13.11 -0.55
N GLN A 417 -14.52 14.38 -0.86
CA GLN A 417 -15.67 14.74 -1.70
C GLN A 417 -15.57 14.13 -3.11
N GLU A 418 -14.39 14.16 -3.74
CA GLU A 418 -14.17 13.56 -5.05
C GLU A 418 -14.40 12.03 -5.01
N TYR A 419 -13.83 11.36 -4.01
CA TYR A 419 -13.80 9.91 -3.91
C TYR A 419 -15.13 9.33 -3.44
N ASP A 420 -15.82 9.98 -2.50
CA ASP A 420 -17.18 9.60 -2.11
C ASP A 420 -18.16 9.71 -3.29
N VAL A 421 -17.98 10.70 -4.17
CA VAL A 421 -18.79 10.83 -5.40
C VAL A 421 -18.41 9.76 -6.43
N ARG A 422 -17.12 9.47 -6.58
CA ARG A 422 -16.60 8.54 -7.60
C ARG A 422 -16.79 7.07 -7.21
N TRP A 423 -16.76 6.77 -5.93
CA TRP A 423 -16.79 5.42 -5.36
C TRP A 423 -17.67 5.36 -4.10
N PRO A 424 -18.98 5.62 -4.23
CA PRO A 424 -19.89 5.67 -3.08
C PRO A 424 -19.92 4.37 -2.28
N ASP A 425 -19.67 3.22 -2.93
CA ASP A 425 -19.78 1.89 -2.32
C ASP A 425 -18.45 1.33 -1.79
N VAL A 426 -17.31 1.86 -2.23
CA VAL A 426 -15.98 1.32 -1.85
C VAL A 426 -15.57 1.76 -0.45
N HIS A 427 -16.14 2.87 0.01
CA HIS A 427 -15.91 3.40 1.35
C HIS A 427 -17.19 3.35 2.19
N GLN A 428 -18.14 2.48 1.87
CA GLN A 428 -19.28 2.19 2.75
C GLN A 428 -19.10 0.79 3.31
N THR A 429 -18.33 0.68 4.40
CA THR A 429 -18.49 -0.43 5.32
C THR A 429 -19.08 0.17 6.59
N PRO A 430 -20.40 0.15 6.77
CA PRO A 430 -20.95 0.39 8.09
C PRO A 430 -20.34 -0.66 9.02
N LEU A 431 -19.84 -0.22 10.18
CA LEU A 431 -19.91 -1.07 11.36
C LEU A 431 -21.38 -1.51 11.45
N CYS A 432 -21.68 -2.81 11.50
CA CYS A 432 -23.06 -3.26 11.72
C CYS A 432 -23.63 -2.46 12.89
N GLU A 433 -24.71 -1.70 12.67
CA GLU A 433 -25.39 -1.03 13.77
C GLU A 433 -25.86 -2.13 14.75
N PRO A 434 -25.51 -2.03 16.05
CA PRO A 434 -25.82 -3.07 17.02
C PRO A 434 -27.31 -3.21 17.38
N ASP A 435 -28.20 -2.40 16.79
CA ASP A 435 -29.59 -2.25 17.23
C ASP A 435 -30.66 -2.87 16.31
N MET A 436 -30.36 -4.01 15.68
CA MET A 436 -31.44 -4.89 15.19
C MET A 436 -31.89 -5.79 16.35
N VAL A 437 -32.59 -5.19 17.31
CA VAL A 437 -33.41 -5.93 18.29
C VAL A 437 -34.52 -6.60 17.48
N PHE A 438 -34.37 -7.89 17.19
CA PHE A 438 -35.49 -8.68 16.72
C PHE A 438 -36.37 -8.96 17.94
N ASP A 439 -37.58 -8.42 17.92
CA ASP A 439 -38.63 -8.86 18.84
C ASP A 439 -38.83 -10.37 18.64
N ASP A 440 -38.40 -11.16 19.62
CA ASP A 440 -38.56 -12.63 19.71
C ASP A 440 -40.04 -13.02 19.94
N ASP A 441 -40.97 -12.54 19.11
CA ASP A 441 -42.40 -12.84 19.24
C ASP A 441 -43.10 -13.15 17.91
N PHE A 442 -42.37 -13.74 16.95
CA PHE A 442 -42.98 -14.39 15.79
C PHE A 442 -43.22 -15.87 16.06
N SER A 443 -44.34 -16.18 16.74
CA SER A 443 -44.88 -17.53 16.83
C SER A 443 -45.36 -17.98 15.45
N PHE A 444 -44.65 -18.92 14.82
CA PHE A 444 -45.22 -19.69 13.71
C PHE A 444 -46.20 -20.71 14.28
N SER A 445 -47.47 -20.59 13.90
CA SER A 445 -48.49 -21.60 14.14
C SER A 445 -48.21 -22.83 13.26
N ASP A 446 -48.04 -23.97 13.90
CA ASP A 446 -47.99 -25.29 13.26
C ASP A 446 -49.30 -25.58 12.51
N GLU A 447 -49.23 -25.76 11.18
CA GLU A 447 -50.21 -26.54 10.44
C GLU A 447 -49.52 -27.80 9.91
N GLU A 448 -49.88 -28.92 10.54
CA GLU A 448 -49.47 -30.28 10.22
C GLU A 448 -50.02 -30.72 8.85
N PHE A 449 -49.14 -31.27 8.01
CA PHE A 449 -49.50 -32.11 6.87
C PHE A 449 -49.33 -33.57 7.28
N GLU A 450 -50.40 -34.37 7.25
CA GLU A 450 -50.34 -35.82 7.22
C GLU A 450 -51.12 -36.38 6.02
N ASP A 451 -50.35 -36.90 5.07
CA ASP A 451 -50.37 -38.29 4.59
C ASP A 451 -51.66 -38.94 4.01
N SER A 452 -51.57 -39.16 2.68
CA SER A 452 -51.77 -40.42 1.93
C SER A 452 -53.00 -41.30 2.19
N GLU A 453 -53.77 -41.59 1.13
CA GLU A 453 -53.71 -42.86 0.38
C GLU A 453 -54.77 -42.95 -0.76
N PRO A 454 -54.65 -43.92 -1.70
CA PRO A 454 -55.18 -43.83 -3.07
C PRO A 454 -56.44 -44.69 -3.30
N SER A 455 -57.18 -44.42 -4.39
CA SER A 455 -58.15 -45.36 -4.95
C SER A 455 -58.52 -45.01 -6.40
N MET A 456 -58.42 -46.01 -7.27
CA MET A 456 -58.83 -46.00 -8.67
C MET A 456 -60.31 -45.67 -8.88
N THR A 457 -60.67 -45.11 -10.03
CA THR A 457 -61.58 -45.72 -11.02
C THR A 457 -61.71 -44.86 -12.28
N GLU A 458 -62.08 -45.54 -13.36
CA GLU A 458 -62.20 -45.14 -14.77
C GLU A 458 -63.26 -44.07 -15.05
N THR A 459 -63.28 -43.66 -16.34
CA THR A 459 -64.37 -42.96 -17.09
C THR A 459 -64.57 -41.50 -16.70
N GLU A 460 -64.92 -40.55 -17.56
CA GLU A 460 -65.03 -40.31 -19.00
C GLU A 460 -65.60 -38.86 -19.09
N VAL A 461 -65.59 -38.24 -20.27
CA VAL A 461 -66.38 -37.03 -20.64
C VAL A 461 -65.84 -35.68 -20.10
N GLN A 462 -65.23 -34.81 -20.92
CA GLN A 462 -65.81 -33.87 -21.90
C GLN A 462 -66.57 -32.67 -21.29
N GLU A 463 -66.27 -31.50 -21.87
CA GLU A 463 -67.01 -30.23 -21.88
C GLU A 463 -66.77 -29.16 -20.78
N LYS A 464 -66.19 -28.06 -21.28
CA LYS A 464 -66.66 -26.66 -21.17
C LYS A 464 -67.16 -26.20 -19.79
N CYS A 465 -66.38 -25.32 -19.16
CA CYS A 465 -66.63 -23.88 -19.18
C CYS A 465 -65.36 -23.12 -18.79
#